data_AF-A0A914G1E6-F1
#
_entry.id   AF-A0A914G1E6-F1
#
_cell.length_a   1.000
_cell.length_b   1.000
_cell.length_c   1.000
_cell.angle_alpha   90.00
_cell.angle_beta   90.00
_cell.angle_gamma   90.00
#
_symmetry.space_group_name_H-M   'P 1'
#
loop_
_entity.id
_entity.type
_entity.pdbx_description
1 polymer ?
#
loop_
_entity_poly.entity_id
_entity_poly.type
_entity_poly.pdbx_seq_one_letter_code
_entity_poly.pdbx_strand_id
1 'polypeptide(L)'
;YEKFPGSFELPVTNISVSSQNVEKAYELAIDLLDQLEALLDVHSKIAAIMTGLHLSSLTLSGQCTYGPSVQIILDTSKIYDITCHLLFNLHSQLPSDVLDGHRTRFYKIFRQLKTVYWEAKGTNFITGQITVPKLPENSPDFLNASCMDNYHAPEANEKQQMEDDSMISAKSMIVDFSEAPTPSHPIPISLENDTKDSQIRQLQYDNSVLRQRQDTIIEEAQSRVRDYENSLQSLHAELTRTKAFAACAPRYEEEVRKLKQQLNEAQYNQRAAEEKAIKKVSSEMDSRLMIANIDIVNFKRKLENTENALLNLKRENTSFSTICISILKLLEEAGDDLHNATSITYPSHLIANALIADMELL
;
A
#
# COMPACT_ATOMS: atom_id res chain seq x y z
N TYR A 1 17.90 -2.07 19.41
CA TYR A 1 17.05 -2.90 20.29
C TYR A 1 17.88 -3.97 20.99
N GLU A 2 18.32 -3.76 22.23
CA GLU A 2 19.24 -4.68 22.95
C GLU A 2 18.66 -6.08 23.23
N LYS A 3 17.35 -6.28 23.04
CA LYS A 3 16.64 -7.55 23.31
C LYS A 3 16.32 -8.38 22.07
N PHE A 4 16.67 -7.93 20.87
CA PHE A 4 16.46 -8.69 19.64
C PHE A 4 17.69 -9.57 19.36
N PRO A 5 17.57 -10.91 19.37
CA PRO A 5 18.67 -11.78 18.98
C PRO A 5 18.95 -11.61 17.48
N GLY A 6 20.22 -11.71 17.09
CA GLY A 6 20.61 -11.63 15.68
C GLY A 6 20.02 -12.74 14.81
N SER A 7 19.56 -13.84 15.40
CA SER A 7 18.84 -14.93 14.71
C SER A 7 17.37 -14.59 14.39
N PHE A 8 16.83 -13.49 14.93
CA PHE A 8 15.40 -13.14 14.88
C PHE A 8 14.46 -14.23 15.41
N GLU A 9 14.99 -15.25 16.10
CA GLU A 9 14.19 -16.26 16.78
C GLU A 9 13.65 -15.67 18.09
N LEU A 10 12.47 -15.06 18.01
CA LEU A 10 11.77 -14.55 19.16
C LEU A 10 10.52 -15.39 19.42
N PRO A 11 10.36 -15.95 20.63
CA PRO A 11 9.05 -16.46 21.01
C PRO A 11 8.04 -15.31 20.98
N VAL A 12 6.83 -15.59 20.51
CA VAL A 12 5.72 -14.62 20.32
C VAL A 12 5.49 -13.77 21.60
N THR A 13 5.78 -14.34 22.77
CA THR A 13 5.72 -13.66 24.08
C THR A 13 6.64 -12.44 24.18
N ASN A 14 7.82 -12.44 23.55
CA ASN A 14 8.77 -11.32 23.60
C ASN A 14 8.39 -10.19 22.65
N ILE A 15 7.75 -10.50 21.53
CA ILE A 15 7.12 -9.51 20.64
C ILE A 15 6.03 -8.76 21.43
N SER A 16 5.27 -9.49 22.26
CA SER A 16 4.26 -8.90 23.16
C SER A 16 4.85 -8.03 24.28
N VAL A 17 6.11 -8.24 24.69
CA VAL A 17 6.77 -7.39 25.70
C VAL A 17 7.24 -6.08 25.07
N SER A 18 7.70 -6.11 23.81
CA SER A 18 8.01 -4.88 23.06
C SER A 18 6.75 -4.08 22.70
N SER A 19 5.58 -4.72 22.67
CA SER A 19 4.29 -4.08 22.37
C SER A 19 3.55 -3.47 23.56
N GLN A 20 4.10 -3.59 24.78
CA GLN A 20 3.57 -2.87 25.96
C GLN A 20 3.77 -1.36 25.88
N ASN A 21 4.70 -0.89 25.05
CA ASN A 21 4.90 0.52 24.77
C ASN A 21 4.64 0.78 23.27
N VAL A 22 3.54 1.48 22.99
CA VAL A 22 3.07 1.77 21.64
C VAL A 22 4.11 2.55 20.82
N GLU A 23 4.80 3.52 21.43
CA GLU A 23 5.81 4.33 20.74
C GLU A 23 6.97 3.47 20.27
N LYS A 24 7.48 2.61 21.15
CA LYS A 24 8.58 1.68 20.81
C LYS A 24 8.15 0.64 19.78
N ALA A 25 6.91 0.17 19.85
CA ALA A 25 6.35 -0.75 18.86
C ALA A 25 6.21 -0.08 17.49
N TYR A 26 5.82 1.20 17.46
CA TYR A 26 5.70 2.00 16.26
C TYR A 26 7.07 2.24 15.61
N GLU A 27 8.08 2.66 16.40
CA GLU A 27 9.46 2.80 15.92
C GLU A 27 10.03 1.47 15.40
N LEU A 28 9.82 0.38 16.14
CA LEU A 28 10.27 -0.95 15.73
C LEU A 28 9.63 -1.40 14.41
N ALA A 29 8.35 -1.07 14.18
CA ALA A 29 7.68 -1.40 12.92
C ALA A 29 8.34 -0.67 11.75
N ILE A 30 8.71 0.60 11.93
CA ILE A 30 9.45 1.37 10.93
C ILE A 30 10.80 0.70 10.65
N ASP A 31 11.57 0.40 11.69
CA ASP A 31 12.90 -0.19 11.55
C ASP A 31 12.85 -1.57 10.86
N LEU A 32 11.87 -2.41 11.18
CA LEU A 32 11.71 -3.72 10.52
C LEU A 32 11.28 -3.57 9.05
N LEU A 33 10.41 -2.61 8.73
CA LEU A 33 10.06 -2.30 7.34
C LEU A 33 11.28 -1.79 6.56
N ASP A 34 12.12 -0.94 7.17
CA ASP A 34 13.38 -0.46 6.59
C ASP A 34 14.36 -1.64 6.34
N GLN A 35 14.48 -2.57 7.30
CA GLN A 35 15.32 -3.76 7.14
C GLN A 35 14.82 -4.64 5.99
N LEU A 36 13.51 -4.88 5.87
CA LEU A 36 12.95 -5.65 4.75
C LEU A 36 13.26 -4.97 3.41
N GLU A 37 13.07 -3.66 3.29
CA GLU A 37 13.40 -2.94 2.05
C GLU A 37 14.89 -3.01 1.72
N ALA A 38 15.78 -2.86 2.71
CA ALA A 38 17.22 -2.95 2.52
C ALA A 38 17.66 -4.36 2.06
N LEU A 39 17.13 -5.42 2.68
CA LEU A 39 17.42 -6.80 2.30
C LEU A 39 16.94 -7.12 0.87
N LEU A 40 15.74 -6.66 0.51
CA LEU A 40 15.21 -6.79 -0.84
C LEU A 40 16.03 -6.01 -1.87
N ASP A 41 16.51 -4.81 -1.53
CA ASP A 41 17.40 -4.02 -2.39
C ASP A 41 18.73 -4.75 -2.63
N VAL A 42 19.34 -5.32 -1.59
CA VAL A 42 20.55 -6.15 -1.73
C VAL A 42 20.30 -7.35 -2.64
N HIS A 43 19.19 -8.07 -2.45
CA HIS A 43 18.83 -9.19 -3.33
C HIS A 43 18.69 -8.75 -4.79
N SER A 44 18.05 -7.61 -5.04
CA SER A 44 17.88 -7.07 -6.41
C SER A 44 19.23 -6.77 -7.07
N LYS A 45 20.21 -6.28 -6.31
CA LYS A 45 21.57 -6.03 -6.80
C LYS A 45 22.31 -7.32 -7.13
N ILE A 46 22.13 -8.37 -6.31
CA ILE A 46 22.69 -9.69 -6.59
C ILE A 46 22.10 -10.26 -7.89
N ALA A 47 20.78 -10.18 -8.07
CA ALA A 47 20.10 -10.61 -9.29
C ALA A 47 20.58 -9.81 -10.53
N ALA A 48 20.80 -8.50 -10.38
CA ALA A 48 21.34 -7.66 -11.44
C ALA A 48 22.79 -8.06 -11.82
N ILE A 49 23.64 -8.41 -10.85
CA ILE A 49 25.00 -8.91 -11.09
C ILE A 49 24.95 -10.25 -11.84
N MET A 50 24.12 -11.19 -11.38
CA MET A 50 23.94 -12.49 -12.03
C MET A 50 23.53 -12.34 -13.51
N THR A 51 22.59 -11.44 -13.77
CA THR A 51 22.08 -11.17 -15.12
C THR A 51 23.12 -10.45 -15.97
N GLY A 52 23.74 -9.39 -15.44
CA GLY A 52 24.71 -8.56 -16.15
C GLY A 52 26.00 -9.30 -16.53
N LEU A 53 26.38 -10.29 -15.73
CA LEU A 53 27.55 -11.14 -15.98
C LEU A 53 27.20 -12.51 -16.60
N HIS A 54 25.91 -12.75 -16.92
CA HIS A 54 25.41 -14.03 -17.44
C HIS A 54 25.86 -15.25 -16.62
N LEU A 55 25.89 -15.11 -15.29
CA LEU A 55 26.31 -16.18 -14.40
C LEU A 55 25.18 -17.21 -14.25
N SER A 56 25.56 -18.49 -14.16
CA SER A 56 24.62 -19.59 -13.92
C SER A 56 24.70 -20.06 -12.47
N SER A 57 23.55 -20.25 -11.82
CA SER A 57 23.43 -20.84 -10.48
C SER A 57 23.90 -22.30 -10.39
N LEU A 58 24.21 -22.94 -11.54
CA LEU A 58 24.83 -24.26 -11.61
C LEU A 58 26.36 -24.21 -11.54
N THR A 59 26.96 -23.03 -11.63
CA THR A 59 28.43 -22.86 -11.56
C THR A 59 28.85 -22.37 -10.19
N LEU A 60 30.06 -22.74 -9.75
CA LEU A 60 30.59 -22.29 -8.46
C LEU A 60 30.59 -20.75 -8.34
N SER A 61 30.96 -20.04 -9.40
CA SER A 61 30.96 -18.56 -9.43
C SER A 61 29.55 -17.98 -9.20
N GLY A 62 28.54 -18.52 -9.90
CA GLY A 62 27.15 -18.10 -9.70
C GLY A 62 26.59 -18.50 -8.33
N GLN A 63 27.00 -19.65 -7.78
CA GLN A 63 26.61 -20.07 -6.43
C GLN A 63 27.21 -19.18 -5.35
N CYS A 64 28.50 -18.83 -5.45
CA CYS A 64 29.15 -17.87 -4.55
C CYS A 64 28.45 -16.50 -4.60
N THR A 65 27.99 -16.09 -5.79
CA THR A 65 27.25 -14.84 -5.97
C THR A 65 25.84 -14.92 -5.39
N TYR A 66 25.14 -16.05 -5.53
CA TYR A 66 23.82 -16.26 -4.91
C TYR A 66 23.86 -16.58 -3.41
N GLY A 67 25.01 -16.95 -2.84
CA GLY A 67 25.16 -17.32 -1.42
C GLY A 67 24.46 -16.34 -0.45
N PRO A 68 24.68 -15.02 -0.56
CA PRO A 68 24.00 -14.05 0.30
C PRO A 68 22.47 -14.03 0.13
N SER A 69 21.94 -14.41 -1.04
CA SER A 69 20.49 -14.50 -1.25
C SER A 69 19.84 -15.59 -0.41
N VAL A 70 20.57 -16.67 -0.09
CA VAL A 70 20.08 -17.72 0.81
C VAL A 70 19.80 -17.12 2.19
N GLN A 71 20.76 -16.38 2.74
CA GLN A 71 20.59 -15.71 4.04
C GLN A 71 19.48 -14.66 4.01
N ILE A 72 19.41 -13.84 2.95
CA ILE A 72 18.35 -12.84 2.79
C ILE A 72 16.96 -13.49 2.84
N ILE A 73 16.76 -14.64 2.21
CA ILE A 73 15.47 -15.34 2.23
C ILE A 73 15.12 -15.83 3.64
N LEU A 74 16.09 -16.38 4.37
CA LEU A 74 15.91 -16.80 5.76
C LEU A 74 15.52 -15.61 6.65
N ASP A 75 16.29 -14.53 6.59
CA ASP A 75 16.10 -13.34 7.42
C ASP A 75 14.76 -12.65 7.11
N THR A 76 14.45 -12.45 5.83
CA THR A 76 13.19 -11.82 5.42
C THR A 76 11.97 -12.61 5.86
N SER A 77 12.06 -13.94 5.93
CA SER A 77 10.96 -14.79 6.41
C SER A 77 10.62 -14.49 7.86
N LYS A 78 11.65 -14.36 8.72
CA LYS A 78 11.50 -14.06 10.14
C LYS A 78 11.07 -12.62 10.38
N ILE A 79 11.70 -11.67 9.69
CA ILE A 79 11.37 -10.25 9.83
C ILE A 79 9.94 -9.99 9.35
N TYR A 80 9.50 -10.62 8.26
CA TYR A 80 8.12 -10.53 7.78
C TYR A 80 7.12 -11.00 8.84
N ASP A 81 7.40 -12.12 9.49
CA ASP A 81 6.55 -12.69 10.54
C ASP A 81 6.41 -11.74 11.74
N ILE A 82 7.53 -11.24 12.24
CA ILE A 82 7.56 -10.28 13.35
C ILE A 82 6.82 -9.00 12.97
N THR A 83 7.02 -8.50 11.74
CA THR A 83 6.37 -7.28 11.24
C THR A 83 4.85 -7.46 11.17
N CYS A 84 4.35 -8.62 10.72
CA CYS A 84 2.92 -8.89 10.68
C CYS A 84 2.30 -8.82 12.08
N HIS A 85 2.89 -9.53 13.05
CA HIS A 85 2.44 -9.52 14.44
C HIS A 85 2.45 -8.11 15.04
N LEU A 86 3.48 -7.34 14.76
CA LEU A 86 3.63 -5.97 15.26
C LEU A 86 2.58 -5.04 14.66
N LEU A 87 2.31 -5.13 13.35
CA LEU A 87 1.30 -4.31 12.69
C LEU A 87 -0.12 -4.65 13.15
N PHE A 88 -0.46 -5.93 13.33
CA PHE A 88 -1.74 -6.32 13.94
C PHE A 88 -1.88 -5.77 15.36
N ASN A 89 -0.81 -5.85 16.16
CA ASN A 89 -0.81 -5.32 17.50
C ASN A 89 -0.99 -3.78 17.51
N LEU A 90 -0.25 -3.03 16.69
CA LEU A 90 -0.39 -1.58 16.59
C LEU A 90 -1.81 -1.18 16.16
N HIS A 91 -2.42 -1.93 15.24
CA HIS A 91 -3.80 -1.71 14.80
C HIS A 91 -4.85 -1.93 15.90
N SER A 92 -4.52 -2.70 16.95
CA SER A 92 -5.39 -2.83 18.13
C SER A 92 -5.30 -1.64 19.09
N GLN A 93 -4.26 -0.80 18.98
CA GLN A 93 -3.95 0.28 19.92
C GLN A 93 -4.03 1.68 19.31
N LEU A 94 -3.91 1.81 17.97
CA LEU A 94 -3.85 3.09 17.27
C LEU A 94 -4.95 3.21 16.18
N PRO A 95 -5.41 4.44 15.89
CA PRO A 95 -6.30 4.71 14.77
C PRO A 95 -5.73 4.30 13.41
N SER A 96 -6.61 3.88 12.49
CA SER A 96 -6.22 3.36 11.18
C SER A 96 -5.48 4.39 10.30
N ASP A 97 -5.84 5.66 10.40
CA ASP A 97 -5.22 6.77 9.69
C ASP A 97 -3.75 6.97 10.08
N VAL A 98 -3.39 6.74 11.34
CA VAL A 98 -2.01 6.85 11.83
C VAL A 98 -1.09 5.78 11.21
N LEU A 99 -1.62 4.60 10.94
CA LEU A 99 -0.87 3.45 10.40
C LEU A 99 -0.93 3.32 8.87
N ASP A 100 -1.50 4.30 8.16
CA ASP A 100 -1.68 4.21 6.71
C ASP A 100 -0.36 4.10 5.93
N GLY A 101 0.65 4.85 6.36
CA GLY A 101 2.00 4.75 5.82
C GLY A 101 2.63 3.36 6.01
N HIS A 102 2.41 2.74 7.17
CA HIS A 102 2.93 1.41 7.49
C HIS A 102 2.30 0.35 6.58
N ARG A 103 0.97 0.37 6.42
CA ARG A 103 0.25 -0.55 5.52
C ARG A 103 0.72 -0.38 4.08
N THR A 104 0.82 0.86 3.60
CA THR A 104 1.24 1.15 2.23
C THR A 104 2.64 0.61 1.95
N ARG A 105 3.60 0.83 2.86
CA ARG A 105 4.97 0.28 2.76
C ARG A 105 4.98 -1.24 2.82
N PHE A 106 4.25 -1.82 3.77
CA PHE A 106 4.15 -3.28 3.90
C PHE A 106 3.59 -3.94 2.63
N TYR A 107 2.54 -3.39 2.01
CA TYR A 107 1.97 -3.96 0.79
C TYR A 107 2.95 -3.93 -0.39
N LYS A 108 3.79 -2.89 -0.49
CA LYS A 108 4.87 -2.82 -1.47
C LYS A 108 5.93 -3.90 -1.21
N ILE A 109 6.39 -4.01 0.04
CA ILE A 109 7.35 -5.03 0.48
C ILE A 109 6.82 -6.45 0.21
N PHE A 110 5.55 -6.72 0.55
CA PHE A 110 4.90 -8.01 0.34
C PHE A 110 4.93 -8.43 -1.14
N ARG A 111 4.65 -7.51 -2.07
CA ARG A 111 4.71 -7.79 -3.51
C ARG A 111 6.14 -8.11 -3.96
N GLN A 112 7.13 -7.38 -3.45
CA GLN A 112 8.54 -7.63 -3.75
C GLN A 112 9.02 -8.98 -3.19
N LEU A 113 8.67 -9.30 -1.94
CA LEU A 113 8.96 -10.60 -1.32
C LEU A 113 8.34 -11.75 -2.13
N LYS A 114 7.09 -11.61 -2.59
CA LYS A 114 6.47 -12.62 -3.47
C LYS A 114 7.29 -12.88 -4.72
N THR A 115 7.80 -11.83 -5.37
CA THR A 115 8.66 -11.98 -6.54
C THR A 115 9.95 -12.70 -6.18
N VAL A 116 10.66 -12.26 -5.13
CA VAL A 116 11.91 -12.87 -4.67
C VAL A 116 11.74 -14.35 -4.32
N TYR A 117 10.69 -14.71 -3.58
CA TYR A 117 10.44 -16.11 -3.21
C TYR A 117 10.01 -16.96 -4.41
N TRP A 118 9.30 -16.39 -5.36
CA TRP A 118 8.96 -17.07 -6.61
C TRP A 118 10.21 -17.36 -7.45
N GLU A 119 11.10 -16.38 -7.61
CA GLU A 119 12.39 -16.54 -8.31
C GLU A 119 13.31 -17.53 -7.60
N ALA A 120 13.40 -17.45 -6.27
CA ALA A 120 14.16 -18.36 -5.44
C ALA A 120 13.69 -19.82 -5.61
N LYS A 121 12.37 -20.05 -5.70
CA LYS A 121 11.79 -21.37 -5.93
C LYS A 121 12.18 -21.96 -7.29
N GLY A 122 12.44 -21.12 -8.29
CA GLY A 122 12.95 -21.53 -9.60
C GLY A 122 14.46 -21.80 -9.63
N THR A 123 15.18 -21.50 -8.55
CA THR A 123 16.64 -21.60 -8.49
C THR A 123 17.07 -22.86 -7.74
N ASN A 124 17.60 -23.85 -8.48
CA ASN A 124 18.01 -25.15 -7.92
C ASN A 124 19.03 -25.02 -6.78
N PHE A 125 19.98 -24.10 -6.90
CA PHE A 125 20.95 -23.84 -5.83
C PHE A 125 20.26 -23.44 -4.52
N ILE A 126 19.39 -22.43 -4.56
CA ILE A 126 18.69 -21.92 -3.37
C ILE A 126 17.77 -23.00 -2.79
N THR A 127 16.99 -23.67 -3.63
CA THR A 127 16.09 -24.75 -3.17
C THR A 127 16.83 -25.99 -2.66
N GLY A 128 18.10 -26.18 -3.03
CA GLY A 128 18.98 -27.19 -2.43
C GLY A 128 19.47 -26.83 -1.04
N GLN A 129 19.65 -25.53 -0.74
CA GLN A 129 20.18 -25.04 0.54
C GLN A 129 19.08 -24.80 1.59
N ILE A 130 17.93 -24.29 1.16
CA ILE A 130 16.84 -23.89 2.07
C ILE A 130 15.48 -24.36 1.56
N THR A 131 14.54 -24.45 2.49
CA THR A 131 13.11 -24.50 2.13
C THR A 131 12.65 -23.08 1.89
N VAL A 132 12.31 -22.75 0.64
CA VAL A 132 11.83 -21.41 0.28
C VAL A 132 10.45 -21.19 0.93
N PRO A 133 10.28 -20.12 1.73
CA PRO A 133 9.03 -19.82 2.41
C PRO A 133 7.89 -19.56 1.44
N LYS A 134 6.68 -19.96 1.84
CA LYS A 134 5.45 -19.76 1.07
C LYS A 134 4.69 -18.58 1.65
N LEU A 135 4.52 -17.53 0.86
CA LEU A 135 3.64 -16.42 1.19
C LEU A 135 2.19 -16.70 0.80
N PRO A 136 1.21 -16.16 1.54
CA PRO A 136 -0.20 -16.26 1.19
C PRO A 136 -0.50 -15.60 -0.16
N GLU A 137 -1.64 -15.95 -0.75
CA GLU A 137 -2.04 -15.39 -2.05
C GLU A 137 -2.28 -13.88 -1.96
N ASN A 138 -2.97 -13.45 -0.91
CA ASN A 138 -3.24 -12.04 -0.62
C ASN A 138 -2.40 -11.57 0.57
N SER A 139 -2.08 -10.28 0.62
CA SER A 139 -1.45 -9.69 1.79
C SER A 139 -2.40 -9.75 2.99
N PRO A 140 -1.88 -9.92 4.22
CA PRO A 140 -2.68 -9.79 5.44
C PRO A 140 -3.48 -8.49 5.46
N ASP A 141 -4.75 -8.59 5.86
CA ASP A 141 -5.61 -7.41 6.08
C ASP A 141 -5.53 -7.01 7.55
N PHE A 142 -4.72 -6.00 7.85
CA PHE A 142 -4.49 -5.53 9.22
C PHE A 142 -5.70 -4.82 9.85
N LEU A 143 -6.70 -4.44 9.04
CA LEU A 143 -7.94 -3.84 9.55
C LEU A 143 -8.92 -4.89 10.04
N ASN A 144 -8.74 -6.14 9.61
CA ASN A 144 -9.56 -7.25 10.03
C ASN A 144 -8.84 -8.09 11.08
N ALA A 145 -9.22 -7.94 12.35
CA ALA A 145 -8.62 -8.69 13.45
C ALA A 145 -8.70 -10.22 13.26
N SER A 146 -9.75 -10.75 12.61
CA SER A 146 -9.88 -12.20 12.34
C SER A 146 -8.88 -12.71 11.30
N CYS A 147 -8.19 -11.81 10.58
CA CYS A 147 -7.10 -12.18 9.69
C CYS A 147 -5.87 -12.67 10.47
N MET A 148 -5.69 -12.22 11.72
CA MET A 148 -4.60 -12.68 12.59
C MET A 148 -4.80 -14.13 13.01
N ASP A 149 -6.05 -14.56 13.24
CA ASP A 149 -6.37 -15.94 13.64
C ASP A 149 -6.06 -16.97 12.54
N ASN A 150 -6.09 -16.54 11.28
CA ASN A 150 -5.79 -17.36 10.10
C ASN A 150 -4.36 -17.11 9.58
N TYR A 151 -3.57 -16.29 10.27
CA TYR A 151 -2.21 -15.99 9.86
C TYR A 151 -1.30 -17.19 10.13
N HIS A 152 -0.50 -17.55 9.13
CA HIS A 152 0.52 -18.59 9.26
C HIS A 152 1.88 -18.00 8.91
N ALA A 153 2.84 -18.18 9.82
CA ALA A 153 4.21 -17.74 9.61
C ALA A 153 4.82 -18.46 8.39
N PRO A 154 5.45 -17.73 7.46
CA PRO A 154 6.22 -18.36 6.40
C PRO A 154 7.43 -19.07 7.01
N GLU A 155 7.52 -20.39 6.85
CA GLU A 155 8.65 -21.17 7.33
C GLU A 155 9.75 -21.25 6.28
N ALA A 156 10.92 -20.69 6.61
CA ALA A 156 12.17 -20.85 5.88
C ALA A 156 13.18 -21.54 6.80
N ASN A 157 13.67 -22.70 6.39
CA ASN A 157 14.61 -23.50 7.18
C ASN A 157 15.77 -23.97 6.29
N GLU A 158 16.98 -23.95 6.84
CA GLU A 158 18.14 -24.58 6.23
C GLU A 158 17.93 -26.09 6.09
N LYS A 159 18.35 -26.64 4.96
CA LYS A 159 18.38 -28.08 4.73
C LYS A 159 19.73 -28.58 5.20
N GLN A 160 19.72 -29.53 6.15
CA GLN A 160 20.94 -30.21 6.56
C GLN A 160 21.52 -30.92 5.33
N GLN A 161 22.66 -30.44 4.86
CA GLN A 161 23.44 -31.17 3.87
C GLN A 161 24.00 -32.41 4.56
N MET A 162 23.60 -33.59 4.11
CA MET A 162 24.39 -34.79 4.34
C MET A 162 25.70 -34.55 3.58
N GLU A 163 26.78 -34.28 4.31
CA GLU A 163 28.11 -34.13 3.74
C GLU A 163 28.48 -35.46 3.07
N ASP A 164 28.32 -35.54 1.75
CA ASP A 164 28.91 -36.60 0.95
C ASP A 164 30.37 -36.21 0.75
N ASP A 165 31.23 -36.74 1.62
CA ASP A 165 32.66 -36.46 1.79
C ASP A 165 33.52 -36.88 0.56
N SER A 166 32.91 -37.09 -0.60
CA SER A 166 33.54 -37.73 -1.76
C SER A 166 34.21 -36.76 -2.76
N MET A 167 34.25 -35.44 -2.50
CA MET A 167 34.82 -34.45 -3.44
C MET A 167 35.99 -33.61 -2.92
N ILE A 168 36.77 -34.10 -1.95
CA ILE A 168 38.09 -33.53 -1.60
C ILE A 168 39.20 -34.58 -1.76
N SER A 169 39.28 -35.21 -2.94
CA SER A 169 40.46 -35.99 -3.36
C SER A 169 41.24 -35.28 -4.48
N ALA A 170 41.57 -34.01 -4.26
CA ALA A 170 42.48 -33.25 -5.12
C ALA A 170 43.72 -32.73 -4.37
N LYS A 171 44.13 -33.39 -3.27
CA LYS A 171 45.26 -32.94 -2.43
C LYS A 171 46.23 -34.03 -2.00
N SER A 172 46.40 -35.10 -2.79
CA SER A 172 47.45 -36.09 -2.56
C SER A 172 48.17 -36.50 -3.85
N MET A 173 48.73 -35.52 -4.55
CA MET A 173 49.89 -35.74 -5.41
C MET A 173 51.13 -35.32 -4.61
N ILE A 174 51.60 -36.20 -3.73
CA ILE A 174 52.98 -36.22 -3.26
C ILE A 174 53.44 -37.64 -3.55
N VAL A 175 54.13 -37.82 -4.68
CA VAL A 175 54.76 -39.08 -5.05
C VAL A 175 56.24 -38.90 -4.77
N ASP A 176 56.70 -39.46 -3.66
CA ASP A 176 58.11 -39.69 -3.36
C ASP A 176 58.45 -41.11 -3.83
N PHE A 177 59.40 -41.24 -4.77
CA PHE A 177 59.89 -42.51 -5.29
C PHE A 177 61.36 -42.68 -4.86
N SER A 178 61.57 -43.48 -3.82
CA SER A 178 62.82 -44.21 -3.59
C SER A 178 62.48 -45.59 -3.08
N GLU A 179 62.85 -46.63 -3.84
CA GLU A 179 63.91 -47.58 -3.45
C GLU A 179 63.86 -48.83 -4.35
N ALA A 180 65.04 -49.31 -4.75
CA ALA A 180 65.26 -50.37 -5.74
C ALA A 180 65.12 -51.79 -5.14
N PRO A 181 64.82 -52.83 -5.94
CA PRO A 181 65.04 -54.21 -5.53
C PRO A 181 66.28 -54.83 -6.22
N THR A 182 67.15 -55.44 -5.42
CA THR A 182 68.26 -56.31 -5.86
C THR A 182 67.76 -57.74 -6.09
N PRO A 183 68.28 -58.48 -7.09
CA PRO A 183 67.86 -59.85 -7.38
C PRO A 183 68.84 -60.88 -6.79
N SER A 184 68.32 -62.00 -6.27
CA SER A 184 69.13 -63.21 -6.04
C SER A 184 68.33 -64.49 -6.34
N HIS A 185 68.65 -65.05 -7.52
CA HIS A 185 68.89 -66.44 -7.95
C HIS A 185 68.40 -67.70 -7.16
N PRO A 186 68.29 -68.87 -7.85
CA PRO A 186 67.13 -69.79 -7.81
C PRO A 186 67.45 -71.22 -7.29
N ILE A 187 66.62 -72.21 -7.71
CA ILE A 187 66.77 -73.70 -7.76
C ILE A 187 65.86 -74.44 -6.69
N PRO A 188 65.31 -75.66 -6.88
CA PRO A 188 64.19 -76.04 -7.79
C PRO A 188 63.25 -77.19 -7.25
N ILE A 189 62.17 -77.49 -8.02
CA ILE A 189 61.45 -78.79 -8.14
C ILE A 189 60.43 -79.23 -7.05
N SER A 190 59.21 -79.50 -7.54
CA SER A 190 58.13 -80.37 -7.00
C SER A 190 56.92 -79.71 -6.31
N LEU A 191 56.33 -78.65 -6.89
CA LEU A 191 55.03 -78.08 -6.46
C LEU A 191 54.09 -77.70 -7.62
N GLU A 192 54.47 -77.98 -8.88
CA GLU A 192 53.80 -77.40 -10.06
C GLU A 192 52.33 -77.80 -10.28
N ASN A 193 51.86 -78.91 -9.70
CA ASN A 193 50.47 -79.33 -9.90
C ASN A 193 49.52 -78.69 -8.90
N ASP A 194 49.92 -78.53 -7.63
CA ASP A 194 49.09 -77.87 -6.60
C ASP A 194 48.99 -76.35 -6.84
N THR A 195 50.03 -75.72 -7.40
CA THR A 195 50.01 -74.30 -7.75
C THR A 195 49.11 -73.99 -8.94
N LYS A 196 49.10 -74.86 -9.96
CA LYS A 196 48.20 -74.74 -11.12
C LYS A 196 46.73 -74.92 -10.72
N ASP A 197 46.43 -75.90 -9.88
CA ASP A 197 45.05 -76.11 -9.38
C ASP A 197 44.59 -74.96 -8.46
N SER A 198 45.48 -74.39 -7.66
CA SER A 198 45.19 -73.19 -6.88
C SER A 198 44.93 -71.98 -7.77
N GLN A 199 45.71 -71.78 -8.84
CA GLN A 199 45.49 -70.72 -9.83
C GLN A 199 44.17 -70.89 -10.58
N ILE A 200 43.80 -72.12 -10.95
CA ILE A 200 42.52 -72.39 -11.63
C ILE A 200 41.34 -72.01 -10.73
N ARG A 201 41.38 -72.39 -9.45
CA ARG A 201 40.33 -72.01 -8.48
C ARG A 201 40.24 -70.50 -8.30
N GLN A 202 41.37 -69.82 -8.24
CA GLN A 202 41.40 -68.36 -8.10
C GLN A 202 40.86 -67.65 -9.35
N LEU A 203 41.25 -68.09 -10.55
CA LEU A 203 40.72 -67.55 -11.81
C LEU A 203 39.22 -67.83 -11.95
N GLN A 204 38.72 -68.98 -11.50
CA GLN A 204 37.27 -69.28 -11.48
C GLN A 204 36.51 -68.34 -10.54
N TYR A 205 37.07 -68.07 -9.37
CA TYR A 205 36.51 -67.09 -8.42
C TYR A 205 36.50 -65.67 -9.02
N ASP A 206 37.63 -65.22 -9.57
CA ASP A 206 37.74 -63.89 -10.19
C ASP A 206 36.78 -63.75 -11.39
N ASN A 207 36.61 -64.80 -12.20
CA ASN A 207 35.64 -64.81 -13.29
C ASN A 207 34.19 -64.67 -12.77
N SER A 208 33.87 -65.33 -11.66
CA SER A 208 32.54 -65.22 -11.03
C SER A 208 32.27 -63.81 -10.50
N VAL A 209 33.25 -63.18 -9.86
CA VAL A 209 33.16 -61.81 -9.34
C VAL A 209 33.04 -60.80 -10.50
N LEU A 210 33.82 -61.00 -11.57
CA LEU A 210 33.76 -60.13 -12.75
C LEU A 210 32.40 -60.23 -13.46
N ARG A 211 31.81 -61.42 -13.55
CA ARG A 211 30.45 -61.59 -14.09
C ARG A 211 29.40 -60.88 -13.23
N GLN A 212 29.45 -61.07 -11.91
CA GLN A 212 28.53 -60.37 -11.00
C GLN A 212 28.67 -58.84 -11.11
N ARG A 213 29.90 -58.33 -11.23
CA ARG A 213 30.14 -56.90 -11.42
C ARG A 213 29.62 -56.41 -12.77
N GLN A 214 29.77 -57.20 -13.83
CA GLN A 214 29.22 -56.90 -15.15
C GLN A 214 27.69 -56.82 -15.11
N ASP A 215 27.03 -57.78 -14.45
CA ASP A 215 25.56 -57.79 -14.30
C ASP A 215 25.07 -56.56 -13.53
N THR A 216 25.78 -56.19 -12.45
CA THR A 216 25.46 -55.00 -11.65
C THR A 216 25.54 -53.71 -12.50
N ILE A 217 26.60 -53.57 -13.32
CA ILE A 217 26.79 -52.41 -14.20
C ILE A 217 25.67 -52.35 -15.26
N ILE A 218 25.26 -53.51 -15.80
CA ILE A 218 24.18 -53.58 -16.79
C ILE A 218 22.85 -53.16 -16.16
N GLU A 219 22.53 -53.64 -14.96
CA GLU A 219 21.30 -53.26 -14.24
C GLU A 219 21.26 -51.76 -13.91
N GLU A 220 22.38 -51.20 -13.46
CA GLU A 220 22.50 -49.77 -13.16
C GLU A 220 22.33 -48.92 -14.44
N ALA A 221 22.96 -49.34 -15.54
CA ALA A 221 22.80 -48.68 -16.83
C ALA A 221 21.35 -48.74 -17.33
N GLN A 222 20.68 -49.88 -17.21
CA GLN A 222 19.27 -50.04 -17.55
C GLN A 222 18.36 -49.18 -16.66
N SER A 223 18.67 -49.06 -15.37
CA SER A 223 17.92 -48.17 -14.46
C SER A 223 18.05 -46.72 -14.90
N ARG A 224 19.27 -46.25 -15.18
CA ARG A 224 19.50 -44.88 -15.67
C ARG A 224 18.75 -44.59 -16.97
N VAL A 225 18.73 -45.54 -17.91
CA VAL A 225 17.96 -45.40 -19.16
C VAL A 225 16.48 -45.21 -18.86
N ARG A 226 15.88 -46.02 -17.98
CA ARG A 226 14.48 -45.87 -17.59
C ARG A 226 14.20 -44.51 -16.94
N ASP A 227 15.11 -44.04 -16.08
CA ASP A 227 14.96 -42.74 -15.42
C ASP A 227 15.02 -41.59 -16.44
N TYR A 228 15.92 -41.67 -17.43
CA TYR A 228 15.98 -40.70 -18.52
C TYR A 228 14.74 -40.74 -19.42
N GLU A 229 14.22 -41.91 -19.74
CA GLU A 229 12.99 -42.07 -20.51
C GLU A 229 11.79 -41.46 -19.78
N ASN A 230 11.65 -41.73 -18.48
CA ASN A 230 10.60 -41.13 -17.63
C ASN A 230 10.71 -39.61 -17.58
N SER A 231 11.93 -39.08 -17.41
CA SER A 231 12.19 -37.64 -17.37
C SER A 231 11.87 -36.96 -18.70
N LEU A 232 12.26 -37.58 -19.83
CA LEU A 232 11.92 -37.12 -21.17
C LEU A 232 10.41 -37.11 -21.40
N GLN A 233 9.69 -38.14 -20.95
CA GLN A 233 8.24 -38.22 -21.08
C GLN A 233 7.54 -37.13 -20.26
N SER A 234 8.00 -36.88 -19.03
CA SER A 234 7.50 -35.80 -18.18
C SER A 234 7.71 -34.43 -18.83
N LEU A 235 8.92 -34.17 -19.34
CA LEU A 235 9.25 -32.91 -20.01
C LEU A 235 8.42 -32.72 -21.29
N HIS A 236 8.18 -33.79 -22.05
CA HIS A 236 7.33 -33.75 -23.23
C HIS A 236 5.86 -33.43 -22.88
N ALA A 237 5.34 -33.99 -21.79
CA ALA A 237 4.00 -33.69 -21.31
C ALA A 237 3.88 -32.21 -20.88
N GLU A 238 4.90 -31.68 -20.20
CA GLU A 238 4.95 -30.27 -19.80
C GLU A 238 5.05 -29.32 -21.00
N LEU A 239 5.89 -29.65 -22.00
CA LEU A 239 5.98 -28.92 -23.26
C LEU A 239 4.63 -28.91 -24.01
N THR A 240 3.91 -30.03 -24.00
CA THR A 240 2.59 -30.13 -24.64
C THR A 240 1.57 -29.26 -23.92
N ARG A 241 1.60 -29.26 -22.58
CA ARG A 241 0.72 -28.43 -21.75
C ARG A 241 0.99 -26.94 -21.97
N THR A 242 2.26 -26.53 -21.97
CA THR A 242 2.66 -25.12 -22.21
C THR A 242 2.26 -24.66 -23.62
N LYS A 243 2.45 -25.49 -24.65
CA LYS A 243 1.96 -25.21 -26.01
C LYS A 243 0.43 -25.05 -26.07
N ALA A 244 -0.32 -25.89 -25.36
CA ALA A 244 -1.77 -25.78 -25.30
C ALA A 244 -2.22 -24.46 -24.63
N PHE A 245 -1.55 -24.05 -23.55
CA PHE A 245 -1.79 -22.75 -22.92
C PHE A 245 -1.45 -21.58 -23.85
N ALA A 246 -0.30 -21.62 -24.53
CA ALA A 246 0.10 -20.61 -25.50
C ALA A 246 -0.90 -20.49 -26.66
N ALA A 247 -1.45 -21.60 -27.13
CA ALA A 247 -2.51 -21.60 -28.16
C ALA A 247 -3.82 -20.95 -27.69
N CYS A 248 -4.10 -20.96 -26.38
CA CYS A 248 -5.28 -20.31 -25.81
C CYS A 248 -5.08 -18.82 -25.50
N ALA A 249 -3.84 -18.37 -25.31
CA ALA A 249 -3.50 -16.96 -25.04
C ALA A 249 -4.17 -15.94 -25.98
N PRO A 250 -4.19 -16.09 -27.32
CA PRO A 250 -4.80 -15.09 -28.20
C PRO A 250 -6.31 -14.93 -28.00
N ARG A 251 -7.02 -15.99 -27.57
CA ARG A 251 -8.46 -15.90 -27.26
C ARG A 251 -8.71 -15.02 -26.05
N TYR A 252 -7.88 -15.16 -25.01
CA TYR A 252 -7.97 -14.33 -23.81
C TYR A 252 -7.57 -12.88 -24.10
N GLU A 253 -6.54 -12.65 -24.92
CA GLU A 253 -6.16 -11.30 -25.35
C GLU A 253 -7.29 -10.60 -26.11
N GLU A 254 -7.99 -11.33 -26.98
CA GLU A 254 -9.14 -10.78 -27.71
C GLU A 254 -10.34 -10.49 -26.80
N GLU A 255 -10.60 -11.32 -25.78
CA GLU A 255 -11.63 -11.07 -24.78
C GLU A 255 -11.30 -9.84 -23.92
N VAL A 256 -10.05 -9.71 -23.47
CA VAL A 256 -9.56 -8.52 -22.77
C VAL A 256 -9.69 -7.27 -23.65
N ARG A 257 -9.38 -7.37 -24.95
CA ARG A 257 -9.55 -6.26 -25.91
C ARG A 257 -11.01 -5.84 -26.03
N LYS A 258 -11.95 -6.79 -26.10
CA LYS A 258 -13.39 -6.51 -26.15
C LYS A 258 -13.88 -5.85 -24.86
N LEU A 259 -13.48 -6.35 -23.70
CA LEU A 259 -13.84 -5.77 -22.40
C LEU A 259 -13.30 -4.35 -22.24
N LYS A 260 -12.06 -4.08 -22.68
CA LYS A 260 -11.48 -2.72 -22.71
C LYS A 260 -12.27 -1.78 -23.61
N GLN A 261 -12.70 -2.25 -24.78
CA GLN A 261 -13.51 -1.44 -25.69
C GLN A 261 -14.87 -1.10 -25.07
N GLN A 262 -15.56 -2.09 -24.48
CA GLN A 262 -16.83 -1.87 -23.79
C GLN A 262 -16.71 -0.90 -22.62
N LEU A 263 -15.62 -1.00 -21.84
CA LEU A 263 -15.35 -0.06 -20.75
C LEU A 263 -15.17 1.37 -21.26
N ASN A 264 -14.40 1.56 -22.34
CA ASN A 264 -14.18 2.88 -22.93
C ASN A 264 -15.49 3.48 -23.48
N GLU A 265 -16.32 2.68 -24.15
CA GLU A 265 -17.63 3.10 -24.65
C GLU A 265 -18.57 3.48 -23.50
N ALA A 266 -18.61 2.69 -22.42
CA ALA A 266 -19.39 3.00 -21.23
C ALA A 266 -18.94 4.31 -20.56
N GLN A 267 -17.63 4.52 -20.43
CA GLN A 267 -17.07 5.76 -19.88
C GLN A 267 -17.38 6.98 -20.75
N TYR A 268 -17.31 6.85 -22.08
CA TYR A 268 -17.69 7.91 -22.99
C TYR A 268 -19.16 8.30 -22.84
N ASN A 269 -20.04 7.30 -22.80
CA ASN A 269 -21.48 7.52 -22.62
C ASN A 269 -21.81 8.15 -21.26
N GLN A 270 -21.12 7.73 -20.20
CA GLN A 270 -21.26 8.33 -18.87
C GLN A 270 -20.88 9.82 -18.89
N ARG A 271 -19.71 10.17 -19.45
CA ARG A 271 -19.29 11.58 -19.57
C ARG A 271 -20.28 12.41 -20.38
N ALA A 272 -20.80 11.87 -21.48
CA ALA A 272 -21.80 12.56 -22.29
C ALA A 272 -23.13 12.78 -21.53
N ALA A 273 -23.52 11.83 -20.67
CA ALA A 273 -24.71 11.97 -19.82
C ALA A 273 -24.50 13.01 -18.71
N GLU A 274 -23.34 13.01 -18.08
CA GLU A 274 -22.94 14.00 -17.06
C GLU A 274 -22.90 15.41 -17.65
N GLU A 275 -22.31 15.60 -18.83
CA GLU A 275 -22.27 16.90 -19.50
C GLU A 275 -23.68 17.42 -19.84
N LYS A 276 -24.58 16.54 -20.30
CA LYS A 276 -25.99 16.88 -20.53
C LYS A 276 -26.70 17.28 -19.23
N ALA A 277 -26.45 16.57 -18.14
CA ALA A 277 -27.02 16.89 -16.84
C ALA A 277 -26.53 18.25 -16.32
N ILE A 278 -25.23 18.53 -16.43
CA ILE A 278 -24.63 19.82 -16.06
C ILE A 278 -25.23 20.96 -16.88
N LYS A 279 -25.34 20.81 -18.21
CA LYS A 279 -25.98 21.83 -19.07
C LYS A 279 -27.43 22.10 -18.68
N LYS A 280 -28.20 21.05 -18.35
CA LYS A 280 -29.58 21.20 -17.88
C LYS A 280 -29.65 21.98 -16.57
N VAL A 281 -28.84 21.62 -15.58
CA VAL A 281 -28.78 22.33 -14.28
C VAL A 281 -28.35 23.78 -14.47
N SER A 282 -27.36 24.05 -15.32
CA SER A 282 -26.92 25.42 -15.64
C SER A 282 -28.06 26.24 -16.23
N SER A 283 -28.78 25.70 -17.22
CA SER A 283 -29.90 26.41 -17.85
C SER A 283 -31.05 26.72 -16.87
N GLU A 284 -31.31 25.81 -15.93
CA GLU A 284 -32.31 26.03 -14.88
C GLU A 284 -31.85 27.10 -13.89
N MET A 285 -30.56 27.09 -13.51
CA MET A 285 -29.97 28.11 -12.65
C MET A 285 -30.02 29.50 -13.29
N ASP A 286 -29.67 29.62 -14.57
CA ASP A 286 -29.74 30.86 -15.32
C ASP A 286 -31.17 31.41 -15.39
N SER A 287 -32.16 30.52 -15.58
CA SER A 287 -33.58 30.88 -15.56
C SER A 287 -34.01 31.41 -14.18
N ARG A 288 -33.57 30.76 -13.09
CA ARG A 288 -33.85 31.23 -11.72
C ARG A 288 -33.18 32.56 -11.41
N LEU A 289 -31.94 32.76 -11.86
CA LEU A 289 -31.23 34.03 -11.71
C LEU A 289 -31.93 35.17 -12.47
N MET A 290 -32.44 34.89 -13.67
CA MET A 290 -33.22 35.85 -14.44
C MET A 290 -34.49 36.29 -13.68
N ILE A 291 -35.24 35.34 -13.11
CA ILE A 291 -36.44 35.65 -12.31
C ILE A 291 -36.06 36.48 -11.08
N ALA A 292 -35.03 36.08 -10.33
CA ALA A 292 -34.56 36.81 -9.15
C ALA A 292 -34.12 38.24 -9.47
N ASN A 293 -33.46 38.46 -10.62
CA ASN A 293 -33.07 39.79 -11.07
C ASN A 293 -34.29 40.68 -11.38
N ILE A 294 -35.32 40.12 -12.02
CA ILE A 294 -36.59 40.84 -12.27
C ILE A 294 -37.24 41.24 -10.94
N ASP A 295 -37.28 40.33 -9.97
CA ASP A 295 -37.84 40.60 -8.65
C ASP A 295 -37.07 41.69 -7.91
N ILE A 296 -35.74 41.65 -7.93
CA ILE A 296 -34.88 42.70 -7.34
C ILE A 296 -35.20 44.07 -7.94
N VAL A 297 -35.34 44.17 -9.26
CA VAL A 297 -35.69 45.44 -9.93
C VAL A 297 -37.07 45.92 -9.50
N ASN A 298 -38.05 45.01 -9.39
CA ASN A 298 -39.39 45.36 -8.94
C ASN A 298 -39.41 45.82 -7.47
N PHE A 299 -38.66 45.15 -6.59
CA PHE A 299 -38.52 45.56 -5.19
C PHE A 299 -37.83 46.91 -5.06
N LYS A 300 -36.77 47.18 -5.83
CA LYS A 300 -36.13 48.50 -5.87
C LYS A 300 -37.11 49.60 -6.26
N ARG A 301 -37.91 49.39 -7.30
CA ARG A 301 -38.94 50.37 -7.72
C ARG A 301 -39.98 50.61 -6.62
N LYS A 302 -40.42 49.56 -5.93
CA LYS A 302 -41.35 49.70 -4.79
C LYS A 302 -40.72 50.50 -3.64
N LEU A 303 -39.45 50.22 -3.33
CA LEU A 303 -38.70 50.95 -2.29
C LEU A 303 -38.62 52.45 -2.62
N GLU A 304 -38.22 52.79 -3.85
CA GLU A 304 -38.15 54.17 -4.34
C GLU A 304 -39.50 54.89 -4.25
N ASN A 305 -40.59 54.22 -4.62
CA ASN A 305 -41.94 54.75 -4.47
C ASN A 305 -42.30 55.02 -3.00
N THR A 306 -41.95 54.10 -2.08
CA THR A 306 -42.20 54.29 -0.64
C THR A 306 -41.33 55.39 -0.04
N GLU A 307 -40.08 55.53 -0.47
CA GLU A 307 -39.19 56.61 -0.04
C GLU A 307 -39.74 57.98 -0.48
N ASN A 308 -40.19 58.09 -1.73
CA ASN A 308 -40.82 59.31 -2.24
C ASN A 308 -42.11 59.67 -1.47
N ALA A 309 -42.95 58.67 -1.15
CA ALA A 309 -44.14 58.89 -0.33
C ALA A 309 -43.79 59.38 1.09
N LEU A 310 -42.77 58.80 1.72
CA LEU A 310 -42.27 59.23 3.03
C LEU A 310 -41.73 60.66 2.98
N LEU A 311 -41.00 61.02 1.92
CA LEU A 311 -40.45 62.37 1.74
C LEU A 311 -41.58 63.40 1.58
N ASN A 312 -42.64 63.07 0.86
CA ASN A 312 -43.84 63.91 0.75
C ASN A 312 -44.54 64.09 2.10
N LEU A 313 -44.79 63.00 2.84
CA LEU A 313 -45.36 63.08 4.20
C LEU A 313 -44.49 63.93 5.14
N LYS A 314 -43.16 63.82 5.04
CA LYS A 314 -42.24 64.63 5.83
C LYS A 314 -42.37 66.13 5.49
N ARG A 315 -42.52 66.47 4.20
CA ARG A 315 -42.76 67.85 3.76
C ARG A 315 -44.11 68.38 4.29
N GLU A 316 -45.17 67.60 4.17
CA GLU A 316 -46.49 67.95 4.71
C GLU A 316 -46.42 68.18 6.23
N ASN A 317 -45.75 67.29 6.97
CA ASN A 317 -45.58 67.43 8.40
C ASN A 317 -44.76 68.69 8.78
N THR A 318 -43.70 69.01 8.03
CA THR A 318 -42.95 70.26 8.25
C THR A 318 -43.78 71.51 7.94
N SER A 319 -44.61 71.46 6.89
CA SER A 319 -45.54 72.54 6.55
C SER A 319 -46.55 72.75 7.67
N PHE A 320 -47.18 71.66 8.12
CA PHE A 320 -48.12 71.68 9.24
C PHE A 320 -47.48 72.22 10.53
N SER A 321 -46.28 71.74 10.87
CA SER A 321 -45.52 72.24 12.02
C SER A 321 -45.25 73.75 11.92
N THR A 322 -44.93 74.25 10.72
CA THR A 322 -44.70 75.69 10.50
C THR A 322 -45.99 76.49 10.71
N ILE A 323 -47.12 75.99 10.20
CA ILE A 323 -48.44 76.60 10.41
C ILE A 323 -48.78 76.65 11.91
N CYS A 324 -48.57 75.55 12.66
CA CYS A 324 -48.79 75.53 14.10
C CYS A 324 -47.93 76.56 14.84
N ILE A 325 -46.64 76.69 14.50
CA ILE A 325 -45.76 77.70 15.08
C ILE A 325 -46.28 79.12 14.80
N SER A 326 -46.71 79.40 13.56
CA SER A 326 -47.28 80.70 13.19
C SER A 326 -48.57 81.01 13.96
N ILE A 327 -49.45 80.03 14.13
CA ILE A 327 -50.68 80.18 14.94
C ILE A 327 -50.34 80.46 16.40
N LEU A 328 -49.38 79.73 16.98
CA LEU A 328 -48.94 79.98 18.36
C LEU A 328 -48.43 81.41 18.55
N LYS A 329 -47.62 81.91 17.61
CA LYS A 329 -47.15 83.31 17.63
C LYS A 329 -48.29 84.32 17.55
N LEU A 330 -49.25 84.10 16.65
CA LEU A 330 -50.43 84.98 16.55
C LEU A 330 -51.27 84.99 17.83
N LEU A 331 -51.41 83.83 18.50
CA LEU A 331 -52.11 83.74 19.78
C LEU A 331 -51.34 84.43 20.92
N GLU A 332 -50.01 84.36 20.90
CA GLU A 332 -49.13 85.08 21.84
C GLU A 332 -49.26 86.60 21.66
N GLU A 333 -49.16 87.09 20.42
CA GLU A 333 -49.37 88.51 20.06
C GLU A 333 -50.76 89.01 20.47
N ALA A 334 -51.82 88.25 20.17
CA ALA A 334 -53.18 88.60 20.58
C ALA A 334 -53.36 88.60 22.11
N GLY A 335 -52.63 87.74 22.82
CA GLY A 335 -52.58 87.73 24.28
C GLY A 335 -51.92 88.97 24.85
N ASP A 336 -50.80 89.39 24.27
CA ASP A 336 -50.07 90.62 24.63
C ASP A 336 -50.91 91.87 24.35
N ASP A 337 -51.60 91.93 23.21
CA ASP A 337 -52.52 93.02 22.87
C ASP A 337 -53.70 93.11 23.84
N LEU A 338 -54.27 91.97 24.23
CA LEU A 338 -55.34 91.91 25.22
C LEU A 338 -54.86 92.38 26.59
N HIS A 339 -53.65 91.99 27.00
CA HIS A 339 -53.01 92.44 28.25
C HIS A 339 -52.75 93.96 28.24
N ASN A 340 -52.27 94.50 27.12
CA ASN A 340 -52.08 95.95 26.94
C ASN A 340 -53.40 96.72 26.99
N ALA A 341 -54.46 96.21 26.35
CA ALA A 341 -55.78 96.85 26.35
C ALA A 341 -56.43 96.88 27.75
N THR A 342 -56.17 95.87 28.60
CA THR A 342 -56.67 95.86 29.99
C THR A 342 -55.84 96.71 30.96
N SER A 343 -54.67 97.20 30.54
CA SER A 343 -53.80 98.08 31.34
C SER A 343 -54.16 99.58 31.24
N ILE A 344 -55.17 99.94 30.43
CA ILE A 344 -55.64 101.32 30.30
C ILE A 344 -56.41 101.72 31.58
N THR A 345 -55.73 102.45 32.46
CA THR A 345 -56.37 103.14 33.59
C THR A 345 -57.06 104.40 33.07
N TYR A 346 -58.39 104.41 33.01
CA TYR A 346 -59.15 105.58 32.56
C TYR A 346 -59.00 106.75 33.55
N PRO A 347 -58.74 107.98 33.09
CA PRO A 347 -58.67 109.14 33.96
C PRO A 347 -60.07 109.55 34.45
N SER A 348 -60.18 109.83 35.75
CA SER A 348 -61.42 109.97 36.52
C SER A 348 -62.38 111.10 36.10
N HIS A 349 -62.00 111.97 35.16
CA HIS A 349 -62.83 113.07 34.68
C HIS A 349 -63.75 112.69 33.50
N LEU A 350 -63.52 111.57 32.81
CA LEU A 350 -64.35 111.12 31.68
C LEU A 350 -65.56 110.28 32.11
N ILE A 351 -65.62 109.83 33.36
CA ILE A 351 -66.73 109.02 33.91
C ILE A 351 -67.91 109.91 34.37
N ALA A 352 -67.66 111.19 34.65
CA ALA A 352 -68.68 112.09 35.22
C ALA A 352 -69.69 112.63 34.19
N ASN A 353 -69.32 112.77 32.91
CA ASN A 353 -70.19 113.43 31.91
C ASN A 353 -71.13 112.48 31.17
N ALA A 354 -70.92 111.16 31.25
CA ALA A 354 -71.81 110.17 30.61
C ALA A 354 -73.01 109.76 31.48
N LEU A 355 -73.03 110.13 32.77
CA LEU A 355 -74.10 109.80 33.72
C LEU A 355 -75.12 110.94 33.94
N ILE A 356 -74.92 112.11 33.34
CA ILE A 356 -75.80 113.28 33.48
C ILE A 356 -76.70 113.48 32.24
N ALA A 357 -76.39 112.86 31.10
CA ALA A 357 -77.17 113.01 29.87
C ALA A 357 -78.38 112.05 29.73
N ASP A 358 -78.51 111.04 30.59
CA ASP A 358 -79.62 110.05 30.55
C ASP A 358 -80.74 110.33 31.59
N MET A 359 -80.73 111.50 32.24
CA MET A 359 -81.75 111.94 33.22
C MET A 359 -82.45 113.25 32.81
N GLU A 360 -82.50 113.59 31.52
CA GLU A 360 -83.39 114.64 30.99
C GLU A 360 -83.99 114.21 29.63
N LEU A 361 -84.79 113.14 29.64
CA LEU A 361 -85.87 112.96 28.67
C LEU A 361 -86.99 112.11 29.29
N LEU A 362 -87.75 112.82 30.12
CA LEU A 362 -89.19 112.69 30.27
C LEU A 362 -89.81 113.77 29.39
#